data_AF-A0A505D9P2-F1
#
_entry.id   AF-A0A505D9P2-F1
#
_cell.length_a   1.000
_cell.length_b   1.000
_cell.length_c   1.000
_cell.angle_alpha   90.00
_cell.angle_beta   90.00
_cell.angle_gamma   90.00
#
_symmetry.space_group_name_H-M   'P 1'
#
loop_
_entity.id
_entity.type
_entity.pdbx_description
1 polymer ?
#
loop_
_entity_poly.entity_id
_entity_poly.type
_entity_poly.pdbx_seq_one_letter_code
_entity_poly.pdbx_strand_id
1 'polypeptide(L)'
;METNATYTSLVAIGDSFTEGMSDRLPDGSYRGWADLLAGRMAARAPGFRYANLAVRGKLIGQIVADQVDVAAAMQPDVITLVGGLNDTLRPKCDMGRVRGLLEEAVERLAPSCKQLVLMRSPGRQGPVLERFRPRMEELFACVDDLASRHGALVVDLYGAPSLTDPRMWDVDRLHLTSEGHRRVAEAVWQTLGYEAQDADWRTPMPPTAPPGWSARLTADVRFARQYLLPWIGRRLTGRSSGDGRPPKRPDLLPYDGPTA
;
A
#
# COMPACT_ATOMS: atom_id res chain seq x y z
N MET A 1 20.74 -19.88 -7.18
CA MET A 1 20.40 -19.35 -5.85
C MET A 1 18.98 -19.80 -5.58
N GLU A 2 18.83 -20.99 -4.99
CA GLU A 2 17.52 -21.57 -4.70
C GLU A 2 16.98 -20.93 -3.42
N THR A 3 16.19 -19.87 -3.55
CA THR A 3 15.32 -19.40 -2.46
C THR A 3 13.92 -19.93 -2.73
N ASN A 4 13.73 -21.23 -2.46
CA ASN A 4 12.40 -21.82 -2.36
C ASN A 4 11.82 -21.49 -0.98
N ALA A 5 11.76 -20.20 -0.63
CA ALA A 5 11.24 -19.76 0.65
C ALA A 5 9.71 -19.93 0.63
N THR A 6 9.24 -21.07 1.14
CA THR A 6 7.81 -21.32 1.33
C THR A 6 7.35 -20.54 2.56
N TYR A 7 6.95 -19.29 2.37
CA TYR A 7 6.23 -18.53 3.38
C TYR A 7 4.81 -19.10 3.56
N THR A 8 4.41 -19.33 4.79
CA THR A 8 3.13 -19.96 5.20
C THR A 8 2.18 -18.98 5.88
N SER A 9 2.62 -17.75 6.14
CA SER A 9 1.75 -16.71 6.70
C SER A 9 2.15 -15.29 6.29
N LEU A 10 1.14 -14.43 6.13
CA LEU A 10 1.30 -13.03 5.79
C LEU A 10 0.41 -12.17 6.71
N VAL A 11 0.98 -11.09 7.25
CA VAL A 11 0.23 -10.01 7.88
C VAL A 11 0.52 -8.70 7.15
N ALA A 12 -0.54 -8.10 6.61
CA ALA A 12 -0.44 -6.81 5.93
C ALA A 12 -0.94 -5.69 6.84
N ILE A 13 -0.10 -4.68 7.08
CA ILE A 13 -0.46 -3.49 7.86
C ILE A 13 -0.27 -2.22 7.05
N GLY A 14 -1.00 -1.18 7.41
CA GLY A 14 -0.93 0.12 6.76
C GLY A 14 -2.25 0.86 6.66
N ASP A 15 -2.38 1.61 5.57
CA ASP A 15 -3.50 2.51 5.30
C ASP A 15 -4.40 2.03 4.14
N SER A 16 -5.02 2.96 3.40
CA SER A 16 -5.93 2.64 2.30
C SER A 16 -5.25 1.91 1.14
N PHE A 17 -3.96 2.14 0.94
CA PHE A 17 -3.18 1.44 -0.08
C PHE A 17 -3.15 -0.07 0.19
N THR A 18 -2.82 -0.45 1.43
CA THR A 18 -2.80 -1.85 1.88
C THR A 18 -4.21 -2.43 2.08
N GLU A 19 -5.20 -1.62 2.49
CA GLU A 19 -6.59 -2.06 2.59
C GLU A 19 -7.15 -2.50 1.22
N GLY A 20 -6.64 -1.93 0.12
CA GLY A 20 -7.04 -2.27 -1.24
C GLY A 20 -8.06 -1.32 -1.85
N MET A 21 -8.12 -0.08 -1.36
CA MET A 21 -9.06 0.92 -1.86
C MET A 21 -9.05 1.00 -3.39
N SER A 22 -10.25 1.17 -3.94
CA SER A 22 -10.54 1.23 -5.39
C SER A 22 -10.42 -0.07 -6.19
N ASP A 23 -10.06 -1.20 -5.57
CA ASP A 23 -10.21 -2.55 -6.15
C ASP A 23 -11.45 -3.25 -5.56
N ARG A 24 -12.64 -2.73 -5.90
CA ARG A 24 -13.93 -3.15 -5.33
C ARG A 24 -14.44 -4.44 -5.97
N LEU A 25 -14.88 -5.39 -5.13
CA LEU A 25 -15.56 -6.62 -5.54
C LEU A 25 -17.10 -6.42 -5.63
N PRO A 26 -17.83 -7.33 -6.30
CA PRO A 26 -19.29 -7.23 -6.42
C PRO A 26 -20.05 -7.13 -5.08
N ASP A 27 -19.52 -7.74 -4.03
CA ASP A 27 -20.05 -7.69 -2.66
C ASP A 27 -19.80 -6.34 -1.95
N GLY A 28 -19.06 -5.43 -2.60
CA GLY A 28 -18.72 -4.11 -2.08
C GLY A 28 -17.46 -4.07 -1.21
N SER A 29 -16.83 -5.21 -0.94
CA SER A 29 -15.53 -5.30 -0.27
C SER A 29 -14.39 -4.85 -1.19
N TYR A 30 -13.20 -4.67 -0.62
CA TYR A 30 -11.99 -4.30 -1.37
C TYR A 30 -10.98 -5.45 -1.31
N ARG A 31 -10.52 -5.89 -2.47
CA ARG A 31 -9.50 -6.93 -2.61
C ARG A 31 -8.10 -6.34 -2.44
N GLY A 32 -7.61 -5.58 -3.43
CA GLY A 32 -6.32 -4.91 -3.36
C GLY A 32 -5.11 -5.83 -3.48
N TRP A 33 -3.92 -5.23 -3.53
CA TRP A 33 -2.68 -5.95 -3.80
C TRP A 33 -2.32 -6.97 -2.71
N ALA A 34 -2.63 -6.69 -1.45
CA ALA A 34 -2.29 -7.57 -0.33
C ALA A 34 -3.10 -8.89 -0.38
N ASP A 35 -4.39 -8.82 -0.75
CA ASP A 35 -5.24 -10.01 -0.89
C ASP A 35 -4.88 -10.80 -2.16
N LEU A 36 -4.49 -10.10 -3.23
CA LEU A 36 -3.95 -10.73 -4.45
C LEU A 36 -2.65 -11.49 -4.15
N LEU A 37 -1.73 -10.87 -3.40
CA LEU A 37 -0.49 -11.51 -2.96
C LEU A 37 -0.79 -12.73 -2.07
N ALA A 38 -1.65 -12.57 -1.07
CA ALA A 38 -2.07 -13.65 -0.18
C ALA A 38 -2.67 -14.83 -0.96
N GLY A 39 -3.48 -14.57 -1.98
CA GLY A 39 -4.07 -15.62 -2.81
C GLY A 39 -3.01 -16.41 -3.60
N ARG A 40 -2.00 -15.71 -4.13
CA ARG A 40 -0.86 -16.35 -4.82
C ARG A 40 0.00 -17.19 -3.87
N MET A 41 0.23 -16.70 -2.66
CA MET A 41 0.99 -17.42 -1.63
C MET A 41 0.22 -18.66 -1.13
N ALA A 42 -1.10 -18.53 -0.89
CA ALA A 42 -1.97 -19.63 -0.50
C ALA A 42 -1.99 -20.77 -1.51
N ALA A 43 -2.00 -20.44 -2.82
CA ALA A 43 -1.93 -21.44 -3.88
C ALA A 43 -0.62 -22.27 -3.86
N ARG A 44 0.44 -21.80 -3.21
CA ARG A 44 1.73 -22.52 -3.06
C ARG A 44 1.91 -23.19 -1.71
N ALA A 45 1.17 -22.79 -0.69
CA ALA A 45 1.33 -23.26 0.68
C ALA A 45 -0.03 -23.69 1.26
N PRO A 46 -0.38 -25.00 1.23
CA PRO A 46 -1.57 -25.49 1.89
C PRO A 46 -1.62 -25.08 3.36
N GLY A 47 -2.76 -24.58 3.82
CA GLY A 47 -2.92 -24.05 5.19
C GLY A 47 -2.30 -22.66 5.41
N PHE A 48 -1.98 -21.92 4.35
CA PHE A 48 -1.51 -20.55 4.42
C PHE A 48 -2.43 -19.69 5.28
N ARG A 49 -1.85 -18.85 6.15
CA ARG A 49 -2.61 -17.95 7.02
C ARG A 49 -2.42 -16.50 6.60
N TYR A 50 -3.49 -15.73 6.64
CA TYR A 50 -3.46 -14.32 6.24
C TYR A 50 -4.22 -13.43 7.21
N ALA A 51 -3.68 -12.25 7.49
CA ALA A 51 -4.39 -11.13 8.12
C ALA A 51 -4.12 -9.83 7.36
N ASN A 52 -5.11 -8.93 7.35
CA ASN A 52 -4.98 -7.58 6.82
C ASN A 52 -5.54 -6.60 7.85
N LEU A 53 -4.61 -5.93 8.54
CA LEU A 53 -4.89 -4.99 9.62
C LEU A 53 -5.07 -3.55 9.10
N ALA A 54 -4.88 -3.33 7.80
CA ALA A 54 -4.87 -2.00 7.22
C ALA A 54 -6.24 -1.34 7.24
N VAL A 55 -6.25 -0.03 7.51
CA VAL A 55 -7.48 0.78 7.57
C VAL A 55 -7.22 2.11 6.87
N ARG A 56 -8.07 2.46 5.90
CA ARG A 56 -8.00 3.70 5.12
C ARG A 56 -7.82 4.96 5.96
N GLY A 57 -7.00 5.86 5.43
CA GLY A 57 -6.81 7.20 5.98
C GLY A 57 -6.02 7.24 7.28
N LYS A 58 -5.48 6.10 7.75
CA LYS A 58 -4.57 6.07 8.89
C LYS A 58 -3.28 6.82 8.60
N LEU A 59 -2.79 7.49 9.63
CA LEU A 59 -1.45 8.05 9.70
C LEU A 59 -0.49 7.06 10.35
N ILE A 60 0.82 7.28 10.17
CA ILE A 60 1.83 6.38 10.74
C ILE A 60 1.69 6.22 12.26
N GLY A 61 1.35 7.29 12.99
CA GLY A 61 1.12 7.19 14.44
C GLY A 61 -0.05 6.29 14.82
N GLN A 62 -1.10 6.23 13.98
CA GLN A 62 -2.25 5.33 14.20
C GLN A 62 -1.95 3.89 13.76
N ILE A 63 -1.08 3.72 12.76
CA ILE A 63 -0.57 2.40 12.37
C ILE A 63 0.26 1.82 13.52
N VAL A 64 1.17 2.62 14.10
CA VAL A 64 1.97 2.23 15.26
C VAL A 64 1.07 1.84 16.44
N ALA A 65 0.15 2.73 16.83
CA ALA A 65 -0.69 2.52 18.00
C ALA A 65 -1.62 1.30 17.88
N ASP A 66 -2.19 1.06 16.70
CA ASP A 66 -3.30 0.11 16.57
C ASP A 66 -2.93 -1.21 15.87
N GLN A 67 -1.86 -1.23 15.06
CA GLN A 67 -1.56 -2.37 14.17
C GLN A 67 -0.22 -3.04 14.47
N VAL A 68 0.79 -2.29 14.94
CA VAL A 68 2.16 -2.84 15.08
C VAL A 68 2.22 -3.97 16.10
N ASP A 69 1.71 -3.77 17.31
CA ASP A 69 1.71 -4.82 18.33
C ASP A 69 0.86 -6.02 17.96
N VAL A 70 -0.29 -5.76 17.34
CA VAL A 70 -1.20 -6.81 16.89
C VAL A 70 -0.51 -7.69 15.84
N ALA A 71 0.17 -7.09 14.86
CA ALA A 71 0.92 -7.83 13.85
C ALA A 71 2.13 -8.56 14.43
N ALA A 72 2.89 -7.92 15.34
CA ALA A 72 4.04 -8.54 15.99
C ALA A 72 3.64 -9.77 16.82
N ALA A 73 2.54 -9.68 17.56
CA ALA A 73 2.02 -10.78 18.38
C ALA A 73 1.58 -12.01 17.56
N MET A 74 1.25 -11.83 16.27
CA MET A 74 0.88 -12.93 15.37
C MET A 74 2.07 -13.77 14.92
N GLN A 75 3.30 -13.26 15.03
CA GLN A 75 4.55 -13.90 14.60
C GLN A 75 4.47 -14.56 13.20
N PRO A 76 4.04 -13.83 12.15
CA PRO A 76 3.90 -14.41 10.82
C PRO A 76 5.26 -14.58 10.14
N ASP A 77 5.27 -15.32 9.03
CA ASP A 77 6.46 -15.43 8.20
C ASP A 77 6.79 -14.10 7.52
N VAL A 78 5.77 -13.42 6.96
CA VAL A 78 5.95 -12.15 6.26
C VAL A 78 5.08 -11.06 6.90
N ILE A 79 5.67 -9.89 7.12
CA ILE A 79 4.94 -8.66 7.43
C ILE A 79 5.19 -7.65 6.32
N THR A 80 4.13 -7.02 5.80
CA THR A 80 4.28 -5.83 4.96
C THR A 80 3.84 -4.59 5.71
N LEU A 81 4.69 -3.57 5.77
CA LEU A 81 4.38 -2.26 6.37
C LEU A 81 4.38 -1.18 5.29
N VAL A 82 3.24 -0.50 5.15
CA VAL A 82 3.11 0.72 4.35
C VAL A 82 2.47 1.82 5.19
N GLY A 83 3.17 2.92 5.41
CA GLY A 83 2.68 4.05 6.20
C GLY A 83 3.52 5.30 6.04
N GLY A 84 3.00 6.44 6.52
CA GLY A 84 3.69 7.73 6.48
C GLY A 84 3.38 8.58 5.24
N LEU A 85 3.00 8.00 4.10
CA LEU A 85 2.66 8.80 2.92
C LEU A 85 1.44 9.69 3.15
N ASN A 86 0.44 9.24 3.92
CA ASN A 86 -0.70 10.09 4.29
C ASN A 86 -0.29 11.31 5.13
N ASP A 87 0.76 11.19 5.94
CA ASP A 87 1.32 12.27 6.74
C ASP A 87 2.00 13.32 5.85
N THR A 88 2.81 12.90 4.87
CA THR A 88 3.53 13.82 3.96
C THR A 88 2.60 14.72 3.15
N LEU A 89 1.39 14.22 2.85
CA LEU A 89 0.31 14.94 2.18
C LEU A 89 -0.40 15.98 3.07
N ARG A 90 -0.03 16.12 4.35
CA ARG A 90 -0.63 17.11 5.26
C ARG A 90 0.18 18.42 5.25
N PRO A 91 -0.47 19.59 5.29
CA PRO A 91 0.24 20.88 5.36
C PRO A 91 1.22 20.98 6.53
N LYS A 92 0.79 20.54 7.73
CA LYS A 92 1.56 20.57 8.99
C LYS A 92 2.34 19.27 9.26
N CYS A 93 2.91 18.66 8.22
CA CYS A 93 3.69 17.43 8.37
C CYS A 93 5.01 17.71 9.12
N ASP A 94 5.24 16.97 10.21
CA ASP A 94 6.53 16.89 10.89
C ASP A 94 7.26 15.62 10.40
N MET A 95 8.24 15.80 9.51
CA MET A 95 8.97 14.68 8.93
C MET A 95 9.85 13.96 9.95
N GLY A 96 10.36 14.65 10.97
CA GLY A 96 11.14 14.03 12.04
C GLY A 96 10.27 13.05 12.84
N ARG A 97 9.05 13.46 13.19
CA ARG A 97 8.07 12.59 13.84
C ARG A 97 7.66 11.41 12.96
N VAL A 98 7.42 11.63 11.67
CA VAL A 98 7.03 10.55 10.73
C VAL A 98 8.13 9.50 10.64
N ARG A 99 9.39 9.92 10.49
CA ARG A 99 10.54 9.01 10.43
C ARG A 99 10.75 8.25 11.74
N GLY A 100 10.68 8.93 12.88
CA GLY A 100 10.81 8.29 14.19
C GLY A 100 9.72 7.24 14.45
N LEU A 101 8.47 7.50 14.04
CA LEU A 101 7.38 6.52 14.15
C LEU A 101 7.52 5.35 13.17
N LEU A 102 8.06 5.59 11.97
CA LEU A 102 8.37 4.51 11.03
C LEU A 102 9.48 3.61 11.58
N GLU A 103 10.53 4.22 12.15
CA GLU A 103 11.61 3.50 12.83
C GLU A 103 11.08 2.66 13.99
N GLU A 104 10.28 3.24 14.87
CA GLU A 104 9.63 2.52 15.97
C GLU A 104 8.82 1.31 15.45
N ALA A 105 8.05 1.49 14.38
CA ALA A 105 7.29 0.39 13.77
C ALA A 105 8.22 -0.72 13.28
N VAL A 106 9.27 -0.38 12.54
CA VAL A 106 10.22 -1.35 11.99
C VAL A 106 10.95 -2.12 13.09
N GLU A 107 11.45 -1.43 14.12
CA GLU A 107 12.19 -2.05 15.23
C GLU A 107 11.35 -3.07 16.00
N ARG A 108 10.02 -2.88 16.05
CA ARG A 108 9.08 -3.78 16.73
C ARG A 108 8.65 -4.96 15.84
N LEU A 109 8.53 -4.74 14.54
CA LEU A 109 8.05 -5.75 13.58
C LEU A 109 9.15 -6.67 13.06
N ALA A 110 10.34 -6.14 12.78
CA ALA A 110 11.45 -6.90 12.22
C ALA A 110 11.80 -8.17 13.03
N PRO A 111 11.94 -8.13 14.37
CA PRO A 111 12.22 -9.34 15.14
C PRO A 111 11.02 -10.30 15.26
N SER A 112 9.83 -9.87 14.85
CA SER A 112 8.56 -10.59 15.02
C SER A 112 8.11 -11.32 13.74
N CYS A 113 8.95 -11.38 12.70
CA CYS A 113 8.66 -12.11 11.47
C CYS A 113 9.93 -12.67 10.84
N LYS A 114 9.78 -13.56 9.86
CA LYS A 114 10.95 -14.05 9.08
C LYS A 114 11.40 -13.01 8.07
N GLN A 115 10.46 -12.27 7.48
CA GLN A 115 10.76 -11.23 6.50
C GLN A 115 9.82 -10.04 6.66
N LEU A 116 10.40 -8.89 6.99
CA LEU A 116 9.72 -7.59 6.90
C LEU A 116 9.86 -7.04 5.47
N VAL A 117 8.77 -6.51 4.93
CA VAL A 117 8.73 -5.86 3.61
C VAL A 117 8.26 -4.42 3.78
N LEU A 118 9.08 -3.48 3.32
CA LEU A 118 8.80 -2.05 3.24
C LEU A 118 8.60 -1.65 1.77
N MET A 119 8.04 -0.47 1.56
CA MET A 119 7.75 0.00 0.20
C MET A 119 8.11 1.46 0.00
N ARG A 120 8.73 1.75 -1.14
CA ARG A 120 8.72 3.09 -1.72
C ARG A 120 7.46 3.22 -2.55
N SER A 121 6.39 3.73 -1.93
CA SER A 121 5.03 3.76 -2.51
C SER A 121 4.96 4.51 -3.85
N PRO A 122 4.09 4.09 -4.78
CA PRO A 122 3.99 4.73 -6.09
C PRO A 122 3.38 6.13 -5.98
N GLY A 123 3.58 6.95 -7.01
CA GLY A 123 3.04 8.29 -7.09
C GLY A 123 2.44 8.58 -8.46
N ARG A 124 1.20 9.10 -8.48
CA ARG A 124 0.51 9.49 -9.71
C ARG A 124 1.21 10.69 -10.35
N GLN A 125 1.62 10.59 -11.62
CA GLN A 125 2.24 11.71 -12.32
C GLN A 125 1.32 12.95 -12.33
N GLY A 126 1.87 14.10 -11.95
CA GLY A 126 1.15 15.37 -11.94
C GLY A 126 1.67 16.36 -10.88
N PRO A 127 1.10 17.58 -10.84
CA PRO A 127 1.61 18.67 -10.00
C PRO A 127 1.52 18.39 -8.49
N VAL A 128 0.58 17.53 -8.08
CA VAL A 128 0.44 17.12 -6.67
C VAL A 128 1.66 16.30 -6.24
N LEU A 129 2.10 15.34 -7.06
CA LEU A 129 3.29 14.55 -6.79
C LEU A 129 4.52 15.46 -6.66
N GLU A 130 4.74 16.35 -7.64
CA GLU A 130 5.90 17.27 -7.61
C GLU A 130 5.93 18.14 -6.35
N ARG A 131 4.77 18.59 -5.88
CA ARG A 131 4.67 19.39 -4.66
C ARG A 131 5.11 18.63 -3.40
N PHE A 132 4.86 17.33 -3.34
CA PHE A 132 5.16 16.51 -2.16
C PHE A 132 6.41 15.63 -2.31
N ARG A 133 7.01 15.60 -3.51
CA ARG A 133 8.20 14.82 -3.86
C ARG A 133 9.32 14.93 -2.82
N PRO A 134 9.74 16.11 -2.35
CA PRO A 134 10.84 16.19 -1.37
C PRO A 134 10.56 15.42 -0.07
N ARG A 135 9.31 15.46 0.42
CA ARG A 135 8.91 14.74 1.65
C ARG A 135 8.79 13.24 1.41
N MET A 136 8.36 12.84 0.22
CA MET A 136 8.31 11.42 -0.17
C MET A 136 9.73 10.85 -0.26
N GLU A 137 10.66 11.58 -0.89
CA GLU A 137 12.05 11.15 -1.01
C GLU A 137 12.75 11.09 0.34
N GLU A 138 12.48 12.03 1.26
CA GLU A 138 12.96 11.93 2.65
C GLU A 138 12.39 10.69 3.38
N LEU A 139 11.11 10.37 3.20
CA LEU A 139 10.50 9.16 3.74
C LEU A 139 11.14 7.89 3.15
N PHE A 140 11.39 7.87 1.84
CA PHE A 140 11.97 6.72 1.16
C PHE A 140 13.44 6.49 1.50
N ALA A 141 14.22 7.56 1.69
CA ALA A 141 15.57 7.44 2.23
C ALA A 141 15.56 6.78 3.63
N CYS A 142 14.58 7.13 4.48
CA CYS A 142 14.39 6.47 5.78
C CYS A 142 13.99 5.00 5.65
N VAL A 143 13.13 4.66 4.67
CA VAL A 143 12.77 3.26 4.37
C VAL A 143 14.01 2.46 3.97
N ASP A 144 14.85 3.00 3.09
CA ASP A 144 16.05 2.32 2.60
C ASP A 144 17.08 2.12 3.73
N ASP A 145 17.28 3.13 4.59
CA ASP A 145 18.13 3.03 5.78
C ASP A 145 17.63 1.95 6.76
N LEU A 146 16.34 1.98 7.11
CA LEU A 146 15.73 1.01 8.02
C LEU A 146 15.81 -0.40 7.47
N ALA A 147 15.56 -0.58 6.18
CA ALA A 147 15.69 -1.87 5.53
C ALA A 147 17.11 -2.42 5.60
N SER A 148 18.12 -1.57 5.34
CA SER A 148 19.52 -1.97 5.46
C SER A 148 19.91 -2.35 6.88
N ARG A 149 19.39 -1.67 7.91
CA ARG A 149 19.71 -1.95 9.32
C ARG A 149 19.05 -3.21 9.85
N HIS A 150 17.83 -3.51 9.38
CA HIS A 150 16.98 -4.57 9.93
C HIS A 150 16.79 -5.77 9.00
N GLY A 151 17.47 -5.81 7.85
CA GLY A 151 17.35 -6.90 6.87
C GLY A 151 15.97 -6.98 6.21
N ALA A 152 15.24 -5.87 6.16
CA ALA A 152 13.94 -5.82 5.48
C ALA A 152 14.14 -5.74 3.95
N LEU A 153 13.16 -6.24 3.20
CA LEU A 153 13.11 -6.06 1.75
C LEU A 153 12.41 -4.74 1.43
N VAL A 154 12.89 -4.04 0.40
CA VAL A 154 12.23 -2.83 -0.12
C VAL A 154 11.66 -3.11 -1.50
N VAL A 155 10.34 -2.90 -1.65
CA VAL A 155 9.67 -2.92 -2.95
C VAL A 155 9.67 -1.52 -3.53
N ASP A 156 10.35 -1.34 -4.66
CA ASP A 156 10.43 -0.06 -5.37
C ASP A 156 9.25 0.12 -6.35
N LEU A 157 8.17 0.70 -5.84
CA LEU A 157 6.99 1.05 -6.64
C LEU A 157 7.08 2.49 -7.17
N TYR A 158 7.78 3.37 -6.45
CA TYR A 158 8.03 4.76 -6.81
C TYR A 158 8.84 4.89 -8.10
N GLY A 159 9.87 4.06 -8.26
CA GLY A 159 10.71 3.99 -9.45
C GLY A 159 10.12 3.17 -10.60
N ALA A 160 8.89 2.66 -10.49
CA ALA A 160 8.25 1.86 -11.53
C ALA A 160 7.48 2.75 -12.52
N PRO A 161 7.92 2.86 -13.80
CA PRO A 161 7.28 3.75 -14.77
C PRO A 161 5.80 3.45 -14.98
N SER A 162 5.41 2.17 -14.95
CA SER A 162 4.03 1.73 -15.05
C SER A 162 3.10 2.39 -14.04
N LEU A 163 3.53 2.52 -12.79
CA LEU A 163 2.69 3.02 -11.69
C LEU A 163 2.58 4.54 -11.65
N THR A 164 3.37 5.26 -12.45
CA THR A 164 3.24 6.72 -12.60
C THR A 164 2.06 7.13 -13.49
N ASP A 165 1.61 6.24 -14.38
CA ASP A 165 0.56 6.52 -15.37
C ASP A 165 -0.78 6.81 -14.66
N PRO A 166 -1.45 7.95 -14.95
CA PRO A 166 -2.75 8.28 -14.38
C PRO A 166 -3.83 7.21 -14.50
N ARG A 167 -3.75 6.30 -15.47
CA ARG A 167 -4.69 5.18 -15.69
C ARG A 167 -4.53 4.05 -14.67
N MET A 168 -3.41 4.01 -13.93
CA MET A 168 -3.24 3.11 -12.78
C MET A 168 -3.98 3.61 -11.54
N TRP A 169 -4.54 4.81 -11.57
CA TRP A 169 -5.18 5.46 -10.44
C TRP A 169 -6.67 5.66 -10.73
N ASP A 170 -7.51 5.38 -9.74
CA ASP A 170 -8.95 5.50 -9.86
C ASP A 170 -9.39 6.97 -9.99
N VAL A 171 -10.68 7.19 -10.17
CA VAL A 171 -11.31 8.50 -10.38
C VAL A 171 -11.06 9.48 -9.22
N ASP A 172 -10.70 8.98 -8.04
CA ASP A 172 -10.28 9.78 -6.88
C ASP A 172 -8.83 10.27 -6.94
N ARG A 173 -8.07 9.83 -7.96
CA ARG A 173 -6.68 10.23 -8.27
C ARG A 173 -5.70 9.95 -7.14
N LEU A 174 -6.07 9.11 -6.19
CA LEU A 174 -5.30 8.80 -4.98
C LEU A 174 -5.08 7.31 -4.79
N HIS A 175 -6.06 6.46 -5.12
CA HIS A 175 -5.95 5.01 -4.96
C HIS A 175 -5.74 4.31 -6.31
N LEU A 176 -5.11 3.14 -6.27
CA LEU A 176 -4.85 2.35 -7.46
C LEU A 176 -6.13 1.68 -7.97
N THR A 177 -6.23 1.51 -9.29
CA THR A 177 -7.20 0.63 -9.92
C THR A 177 -6.83 -0.84 -9.67
N SER A 178 -7.72 -1.77 -10.02
CA SER A 178 -7.44 -3.21 -10.00
C SER A 178 -6.14 -3.60 -10.72
N GLU A 179 -5.83 -2.94 -11.85
CA GLU A 179 -4.59 -3.18 -12.59
C GLU A 179 -3.36 -2.66 -11.84
N GLY A 180 -3.45 -1.50 -11.20
CA GLY A 180 -2.39 -1.00 -10.33
C GLY A 180 -2.12 -1.95 -9.17
N HIS A 181 -3.16 -2.44 -8.49
CA HIS A 181 -3.04 -3.43 -7.41
C HIS A 181 -2.43 -4.75 -7.89
N ARG A 182 -2.78 -5.23 -9.09
CA ARG A 182 -2.17 -6.42 -9.70
C ARG A 182 -0.67 -6.27 -9.89
N ARG A 183 -0.20 -5.12 -10.38
CA ARG A 183 1.22 -4.82 -10.57
C ARG A 183 1.98 -4.67 -9.26
N VAL A 184 1.35 -4.07 -8.25
CA VAL A 184 1.94 -4.03 -6.89
C VAL A 184 2.08 -5.44 -6.32
N ALA A 185 1.05 -6.28 -6.44
CA ALA A 185 1.13 -7.67 -5.97
C ALA A 185 2.25 -8.45 -6.67
N GLU A 186 2.45 -8.22 -7.98
CA GLU A 186 3.57 -8.79 -8.73
C GLU A 186 4.93 -8.28 -8.24
N ALA A 187 5.06 -6.98 -7.99
CA ALA A 187 6.29 -6.39 -7.49
C ALA A 187 6.70 -7.00 -6.15
N VAL A 188 5.75 -7.10 -5.20
CA VAL A 188 6.02 -7.71 -3.88
C VAL A 188 6.36 -9.19 -4.02
N TRP A 189 5.62 -9.92 -4.87
CA TRP A 189 5.86 -11.33 -5.16
C TRP A 189 7.28 -11.60 -5.66
N GLN A 190 7.74 -10.83 -6.65
CA GLN A 190 9.10 -10.94 -7.18
C GLN A 190 10.15 -10.52 -6.14
N THR A 191 9.90 -9.47 -5.37
CA THR A 191 10.81 -9.02 -4.30
C THR A 191 10.97 -10.10 -3.21
N LEU A 192 9.93 -10.86 -2.91
CA LEU A 192 9.98 -12.00 -1.98
C LEU A 192 10.76 -13.22 -2.54
N GLY A 193 11.24 -13.16 -3.77
CA GLY A 193 12.06 -14.19 -4.40
C GLY A 193 11.27 -15.25 -5.18
N TYR A 194 9.96 -15.06 -5.36
CA TYR A 194 9.16 -15.96 -6.18
C TYR A 194 9.39 -15.72 -7.68
N GLU A 195 9.28 -16.78 -8.47
CA GLU A 195 9.30 -16.68 -9.94
C GLU A 195 8.17 -15.77 -10.45
N ALA A 196 8.52 -14.87 -11.36
CA ALA A 196 7.61 -13.90 -11.95
C ALA A 196 6.38 -14.59 -12.57
N GLN A 197 5.18 -14.11 -12.22
CA GLN A 197 3.96 -14.45 -12.94
C GLN A 197 3.66 -13.44 -14.06
N ASP A 198 4.19 -12.22 -13.92
CA ASP A 198 4.15 -11.17 -14.92
C ASP A 198 5.50 -10.43 -14.93
N ALA A 199 6.35 -10.77 -15.90
CA ALA A 199 7.66 -10.13 -16.06
C ALA A 199 7.56 -8.65 -16.47
N ASP A 200 6.41 -8.22 -17.02
CA ASP A 200 6.20 -6.92 -17.63
C ASP A 200 5.41 -5.95 -16.73
N TRP A 201 5.30 -6.22 -15.43
CA TRP A 201 4.53 -5.35 -14.52
C TRP A 201 5.06 -3.90 -14.49
N ARG A 202 6.36 -3.69 -14.78
CA ARG A 202 7.01 -2.38 -14.90
C ARG A 202 6.74 -1.66 -16.22
N THR A 203 6.28 -2.39 -17.24
CA THR A 203 6.09 -1.88 -18.60
C THR A 203 4.99 -0.83 -18.63
N PRO A 204 5.25 0.40 -19.08
CA PRO A 204 4.24 1.43 -19.22
C PRO A 204 3.05 0.98 -20.05
N MET A 205 1.88 1.51 -19.74
CA MET A 205 0.71 1.32 -20.59
C MET A 205 0.97 1.93 -21.98
N PRO A 206 0.51 1.30 -23.08
CA PRO A 206 0.65 1.87 -24.40
C PRO A 206 0.13 3.33 -24.45
N PRO A 207 0.80 4.23 -25.18
CA PRO A 207 0.36 5.60 -25.33
C PRO A 207 -1.07 5.65 -25.86
N THR A 208 -1.90 6.51 -25.27
CA THR A 208 -3.25 6.81 -25.76
C THR A 208 -3.35 8.30 -26.02
N ALA A 209 -4.18 8.69 -26.99
CA ALA A 209 -4.43 10.09 -27.25
C ALA A 209 -4.98 10.77 -25.99
N PRO A 210 -4.47 11.97 -25.62
CA PRO A 210 -4.97 12.64 -24.43
C PRO A 210 -6.45 12.99 -24.62
N PRO A 211 -7.25 12.93 -23.54
CA PRO A 211 -8.65 13.36 -23.62
C PRO A 211 -8.73 14.83 -24.03
N GLY A 212 -9.77 15.16 -24.80
CA GLY A 212 -10.05 16.53 -25.23
C GLY A 212 -10.19 17.49 -24.03
N TRP A 213 -9.89 18.77 -24.24
CA TRP A 213 -9.87 19.78 -23.18
C TRP A 213 -11.18 19.88 -22.39
N SER A 214 -12.32 19.84 -23.07
CA SER A 214 -13.66 19.86 -22.44
C SER A 214 -13.92 18.65 -21.54
N ALA A 215 -13.52 17.46 -21.98
CA ALA A 215 -13.62 16.23 -21.19
C ALA A 215 -12.74 16.31 -19.93
N ARG A 216 -11.53 16.88 -20.05
CA ARG A 216 -10.62 17.11 -18.91
C ARG A 216 -11.22 18.06 -17.88
N LEU A 217 -11.74 19.21 -18.32
CA LEU A 217 -12.37 20.19 -17.44
C LEU A 217 -13.57 19.58 -16.69
N THR A 218 -14.41 18.83 -17.40
CA THR A 218 -15.57 18.15 -16.82
C THR A 218 -15.14 17.11 -15.77
N ALA A 219 -14.09 16.34 -16.07
CA ALA A 219 -13.52 15.37 -15.14
C ALA A 219 -12.90 16.03 -13.90
N ASP A 220 -12.23 17.18 -14.05
CA ASP A 220 -11.65 17.95 -12.95
C ASP A 220 -12.74 18.50 -12.01
N VAL A 221 -13.81 19.08 -12.56
CA VAL A 221 -14.95 19.57 -11.76
C VAL A 221 -15.62 18.43 -11.01
N ARG A 222 -15.87 17.29 -11.67
CA ARG A 222 -16.46 16.11 -11.05
C ARG A 222 -15.59 15.57 -9.92
N PHE A 223 -14.29 15.44 -10.17
CA PHE A 223 -13.30 15.02 -9.19
C PHE A 223 -13.30 15.94 -7.96
N ALA A 224 -13.25 17.26 -8.19
CA ALA A 224 -13.20 18.25 -7.13
C ALA A 224 -14.43 18.14 -6.22
N ARG A 225 -15.62 18.03 -6.83
CA ARG A 225 -16.90 17.92 -6.11
C ARG A 225 -17.06 16.61 -5.35
N GLN A 226 -16.70 15.47 -5.96
CA GLN A 226 -17.00 14.14 -5.41
C GLN A 226 -15.95 13.65 -4.41
N TYR A 227 -14.68 14.02 -4.59
CA TYR A 227 -13.58 13.44 -3.81
C TYR A 227 -12.78 14.48 -3.04
N LEU A 228 -12.32 15.55 -3.72
CA LEU A 228 -11.43 16.52 -3.11
C LEU A 228 -12.12 17.34 -2.01
N LEU A 229 -13.27 17.95 -2.29
CA LEU A 229 -13.99 18.77 -1.31
C LEU A 229 -14.42 17.98 -0.07
N PRO A 230 -15.02 16.77 -0.18
CA PRO A 230 -15.32 15.95 0.99
C PRO A 230 -14.07 15.55 1.79
N TRP A 231 -12.95 15.29 1.12
CA TRP A 231 -11.69 14.96 1.77
C TRP A 231 -11.09 16.15 2.53
N ILE A 232 -11.14 17.36 1.95
CA ILE A 232 -10.76 18.60 2.65
C ILE A 232 -11.68 18.83 3.86
N GLY A 233 -13.00 18.71 3.68
CA GLY A 233 -13.97 18.88 4.77
C GLY A 233 -13.69 17.94 5.94
N ARG A 234 -13.47 16.65 5.67
CA ARG A 234 -13.07 15.67 6.69
C ARG A 234 -11.81 16.11 7.45
N ARG A 235 -10.77 16.54 6.73
CA ARG A 235 -9.51 17.02 7.33
C ARG A 235 -9.72 18.24 8.23
N LEU A 236 -10.55 19.20 7.84
CA LEU A 236 -10.85 20.37 8.67
C LEU A 236 -11.62 20.01 9.94
N THR A 237 -12.45 18.95 9.87
CA THR A 237 -13.21 18.43 11.02
C THR A 237 -12.47 17.38 11.85
N GLY A 238 -11.21 17.05 11.50
CA GLY A 238 -10.44 16.00 12.17
C GLY A 238 -10.93 14.57 11.94
N ARG A 239 -11.90 14.36 11.04
CA ARG A 239 -12.50 13.04 10.74
C ARG A 239 -11.68 12.30 9.68
N SER A 240 -11.60 10.98 9.78
CA SER A 240 -11.06 10.08 8.75
C SER A 240 -12.16 9.25 8.09
N SER A 241 -11.93 8.84 6.85
CA SER A 241 -12.79 7.84 6.20
C SER A 241 -12.71 6.44 6.84
N GLY A 242 -11.70 6.21 7.69
CA GLY A 242 -11.49 4.97 8.43
C GLY A 242 -12.00 4.97 9.86
N ASP A 243 -12.53 6.09 10.37
CA ASP A 243 -12.96 6.18 11.77
C ASP A 243 -14.04 5.14 12.09
N GLY A 244 -13.85 4.39 13.19
CA GLY A 244 -14.76 3.33 13.63
C GLY A 244 -14.80 2.09 12.74
N ARG A 245 -13.93 1.99 11.72
CA ARG A 245 -13.87 0.80 10.85
C ARG A 245 -12.88 -0.22 11.42
N PRO A 246 -13.30 -1.48 11.62
CA PRO A 246 -12.35 -2.55 11.95
C PRO A 246 -11.52 -2.91 10.71
N PRO A 247 -10.37 -3.57 10.90
CA PRO A 247 -9.66 -4.19 9.78
C PRO A 247 -10.53 -5.21 9.06
N LYS A 248 -10.33 -5.35 7.75
CA LYS A 248 -11.12 -6.30 6.94
C LYS A 248 -10.83 -7.76 7.27
N ARG A 249 -9.65 -8.06 7.80
CA ARG A 249 -9.26 -9.41 8.23
C ARG A 249 -8.36 -9.31 9.47
N PRO A 250 -8.95 -9.16 10.67
CA PRO A 250 -8.22 -8.82 11.89
C PRO A 250 -7.40 -9.97 12.48
N ASP A 251 -7.71 -11.22 12.10
CA ASP A 251 -7.09 -12.42 12.67
C ASP A 251 -6.24 -13.17 11.64
N LEU A 252 -5.10 -13.73 12.08
CA LEU A 252 -4.21 -14.57 11.25
C LEU A 252 -4.79 -15.99 11.10
N LEU A 253 -5.79 -16.11 10.23
CA LEU A 253 -6.55 -17.35 10.00
C LEU A 253 -6.23 -17.97 8.63
N PRO A 254 -6.47 -19.30 8.47
CA PRO A 254 -6.36 -19.98 7.19
C PRO A 254 -7.06 -19.24 6.05
N TYR A 255 -6.40 -19.17 4.90
CA TYR A 255 -6.85 -18.41 3.74
C TYR A 255 -6.68 -19.23 2.46
N ASP A 256 -7.81 -19.58 1.86
CA ASP A 256 -7.86 -20.38 0.63
C ASP A 256 -7.95 -19.53 -0.65
N GLY A 257 -7.77 -18.20 -0.52
CA GLY A 257 -7.94 -17.23 -1.60
C GLY A 257 -9.32 -16.55 -1.59
N PRO A 258 -9.52 -15.56 -2.47
CA PRO A 258 -10.84 -14.96 -2.64
C PRO A 258 -11.80 -16.03 -3.16
N THR A 259 -12.96 -16.17 -2.51
CA THR A 259 -14.05 -16.96 -3.06
C THR A 259 -14.47 -16.33 -4.38
N ALA A 260 -14.52 -17.12 -5.45
CA ALA A 260 -14.78 -16.66 -6.81
C ALA A 260 -16.06 -15.82 -6.95
#